data_AF-A0A9N9G651-F1
#
_entry.id   AF-A0A9N9G651-F1
#
_cell.length_a   1.000
_cell.length_b   1.000
_cell.length_c   1.000
_cell.angle_alpha   90.00
_cell.angle_beta   90.00
_cell.angle_gamma   90.00
#
_symmetry.space_group_name_H-M   'P 1'
#
loop_
_entity.id
_entity.type
_entity.pdbx_description
1 polymer ?
#
loop_
_entity_poly.entity_id
_entity_poly.type
_entity_poly.pdbx_seq_one_letter_code
_entity_poly.pdbx_strand_id
1 'polypeptide(L)'
;DVKDENGDNLLVLAAREKQSATVDWILETIPEASTRDCIEAAMKLSDRKERSKLAKWKGSEGASRRRLVQENLELRRQLKTETEPTKETNYESASD
;
A
#
# COMPACT_ATOMS: atom_id res chain seq x y z
N ASP A 1 -4.32 3.12 -6.91
CA ASP A 1 -3.68 1.96 -7.56
C ASP A 1 -2.72 2.39 -8.65
N VAL A 2 -1.41 2.31 -8.36
CA VAL A 2 -0.37 2.44 -9.39
C VAL A 2 -0.20 1.07 -10.05
N LYS A 3 -0.48 0.99 -11.34
CA LYS A 3 -0.34 -0.21 -12.17
C LYS A 3 0.59 0.09 -13.35
N ASP A 4 1.29 -0.92 -13.84
CA ASP A 4 2.09 -0.82 -15.05
C ASP A 4 1.19 -0.85 -16.31
N GLU A 5 1.83 -0.81 -17.49
CA GLU A 5 1.18 -0.90 -18.80
C GLU A 5 0.40 -2.20 -19.04
N ASN A 6 0.72 -3.26 -18.28
CA ASN A 6 0.03 -4.55 -18.32
C ASN A 6 -1.11 -4.65 -17.31
N GLY A 7 -1.31 -3.61 -16.48
CA GLY A 7 -2.25 -3.62 -15.38
C GLY A 7 -1.73 -4.35 -14.13
N ASP A 8 -0.44 -4.72 -14.10
CA ASP A 8 0.23 -5.36 -12.98
C ASP A 8 0.58 -4.31 -11.93
N ASN A 9 0.32 -4.64 -10.67
CA ASN A 9 0.76 -3.83 -9.55
C ASN A 9 2.18 -4.21 -9.11
N LEU A 10 2.78 -3.40 -8.24
CA LEU A 10 4.14 -3.61 -7.73
C LEU A 10 4.36 -5.00 -7.12
N LEU A 11 3.36 -5.57 -6.42
CA LEU A 11 3.46 -6.90 -5.80
C LEU A 11 3.54 -8.00 -6.87
N VAL A 12 2.73 -7.89 -7.94
CA VAL A 12 2.71 -8.84 -9.06
C VAL A 12 4.04 -8.79 -9.82
N LEU A 13 4.58 -7.59 -10.05
CA LEU A 13 5.89 -7.41 -10.66
C LEU A 13 6.99 -8.03 -9.81
N ALA A 14 7.03 -7.75 -8.50
CA ALA A 14 8.02 -8.32 -7.60
C ALA A 14 7.95 -9.85 -7.54
N ALA A 15 6.74 -10.42 -7.58
CA ALA A 15 6.53 -11.87 -7.65
C ALA A 15 7.00 -12.46 -8.98
N ARG A 16 6.75 -11.77 -10.11
CA ARG A 16 7.20 -12.18 -11.44
C ARG A 16 8.73 -12.22 -11.54
N GLU A 17 9.37 -11.19 -11.00
CA GLU A 17 10.83 -11.06 -10.96
C GLU A 17 11.48 -11.92 -9.85
N LYS A 18 10.68 -12.70 -9.09
CA LYS A 18 11.12 -13.57 -7.98
C LYS A 18 11.92 -12.82 -6.91
N GLN A 19 11.57 -11.57 -6.67
CA GLN A 19 12.24 -10.72 -5.69
C GLN A 19 11.56 -10.87 -4.33
N SER A 20 11.84 -11.96 -3.61
CA SER A 20 11.17 -12.25 -2.34
C SER A 20 11.33 -11.15 -1.29
N ALA A 21 12.49 -10.51 -1.22
CA ALA A 21 12.72 -9.39 -0.30
C ALA A 21 11.84 -8.18 -0.65
N THR A 22 11.66 -7.90 -1.95
CA THR A 22 10.78 -6.84 -2.44
C THR A 22 9.32 -7.16 -2.16
N VAL A 23 8.89 -8.43 -2.34
CA VAL A 23 7.54 -8.89 -1.99
C VAL A 23 7.23 -8.64 -0.51
N ASP A 24 8.17 -8.97 0.38
CA ASP A 24 8.00 -8.73 1.81
C ASP A 24 7.88 -7.25 2.16
N TRP A 25 8.79 -6.43 1.62
CA TRP A 25 8.77 -4.99 1.83
C TRP A 25 7.47 -4.36 1.33
N ILE A 26 6.95 -4.78 0.17
CA ILE A 26 5.69 -4.29 -0.39
C ILE A 26 4.52 -4.63 0.53
N LEU A 27 4.45 -5.87 1.02
CA LEU A 27 3.36 -6.30 1.90
C LEU A 27 3.35 -5.57 3.25
N GLU A 28 4.53 -5.19 3.74
CA GLU A 28 4.68 -4.49 5.02
C GLU A 28 4.54 -2.97 4.90
N THR A 29 4.86 -2.41 3.72
CA THR A 29 4.99 -0.95 3.56
C THR A 29 3.90 -0.34 2.66
N ILE A 30 3.37 -1.11 1.70
CA ILE A 30 2.45 -0.61 0.66
C ILE A 30 1.08 -1.31 0.81
N PRO A 31 0.14 -0.71 1.55
CA PRO A 31 -1.17 -1.33 1.82
C PRO A 31 -1.97 -1.54 0.54
N GLU A 32 -1.93 -0.60 -0.40
CA GLU A 32 -2.67 -0.67 -1.67
C GLU A 32 -2.21 -1.86 -2.54
N ALA A 33 -0.91 -2.18 -2.54
CA ALA A 33 -0.37 -3.32 -3.26
C ALA A 33 -0.68 -4.67 -2.58
N SER A 34 -1.12 -4.65 -1.33
CA SER A 34 -1.43 -5.85 -0.55
C SER A 34 -2.88 -6.32 -0.70
N THR A 35 -3.71 -5.73 -1.58
CA THR A 35 -5.11 -6.16 -1.70
C THR A 35 -5.23 -7.65 -2.04
N ARG A 36 -6.40 -8.24 -1.72
CA ARG A 36 -6.67 -9.67 -1.93
C ARG A 36 -6.41 -10.10 -3.38
N ASP A 37 -6.79 -9.26 -4.35
CA ASP A 37 -6.62 -9.54 -5.77
C ASP A 37 -5.15 -9.46 -6.20
N CYS A 38 -4.41 -8.49 -5.65
CA CYS A 38 -2.98 -8.35 -5.90
C CYS A 38 -2.19 -9.55 -5.37
N ILE A 39 -2.51 -10.00 -4.15
CA ILE A 39 -1.93 -11.21 -3.56
C ILE A 39 -2.27 -12.44 -4.40
N GLU A 40 -3.51 -12.57 -4.86
CA GLU A 40 -3.94 -13.69 -5.68
C GLU A 40 -3.24 -13.73 -7.05
N ALA A 41 -3.04 -12.57 -7.68
CA ALA A 41 -2.27 -12.47 -8.91
C ALA A 41 -0.80 -12.85 -8.69
N ALA A 42 -0.16 -12.33 -7.64
CA ALA A 42 1.22 -12.68 -7.28
C ALA A 42 1.40 -14.18 -7.01
N MET A 43 0.43 -14.82 -6.32
CA MET A 43 0.46 -16.25 -6.04
C MET A 43 0.53 -17.13 -7.29
N LYS A 44 -0.05 -16.69 -8.41
CA LYS A 44 -0.03 -17.44 -9.68
C LYS A 44 1.36 -17.48 -10.31
N LEU A 45 2.17 -16.46 -10.05
CA LEU A 45 3.51 -16.28 -10.63
C LEU A 45 4.63 -16.78 -9.70
N SER A 46 4.36 -16.80 -8.40
CA SER A 46 5.32 -17.21 -7.37
C SER A 46 5.55 -18.72 -7.28
N ASP A 47 6.72 -19.07 -6.75
CA ASP A 47 7.08 -20.45 -6.40
C ASP A 47 6.27 -21.00 -5.21
N ARG A 48 6.46 -22.29 -4.87
CA ARG A 48 5.72 -22.95 -3.78
C ARG A 48 5.91 -22.27 -2.42
N LYS A 49 7.10 -21.73 -2.15
CA LYS A 49 7.46 -21.15 -0.86
C LYS A 49 6.81 -19.76 -0.70
N GLU A 50 6.96 -18.90 -1.71
CA GLU A 50 6.29 -17.60 -1.75
C GLU A 50 4.78 -17.75 -1.79
N ARG A 51 4.23 -18.69 -2.56
CA ARG A 51 2.79 -18.93 -2.61
C ARG A 51 2.22 -19.29 -1.25
N SER A 52 2.96 -20.06 -0.45
CA SER A 52 2.56 -20.40 0.93
C SER A 52 2.57 -19.17 1.83
N LYS A 53 3.51 -18.24 1.62
CA LYS A 53 3.61 -16.97 2.35
C LYS A 53 2.49 -16.00 1.97
N LEU A 54 2.28 -15.82 0.67
CA LEU A 54 1.20 -15.00 0.11
C LEU A 54 -0.18 -15.54 0.53
N ALA A 55 -0.35 -16.87 0.65
CA ALA A 55 -1.57 -17.47 1.18
C ALA A 55 -1.83 -17.08 2.65
N LYS A 56 -0.79 -17.03 3.50
CA LYS A 56 -0.92 -16.53 4.88
C LYS A 56 -1.33 -15.07 4.91
N TRP A 57 -0.74 -14.26 4.02
CA TRP A 57 -1.15 -12.88 3.83
C TRP A 57 -2.61 -12.80 3.38
N LYS A 58 -3.05 -13.61 2.41
CA LYS A 58 -4.46 -13.64 1.96
C LYS A 58 -5.44 -14.00 3.08
N GLY A 59 -5.04 -14.88 4.00
CA GLY A 59 -5.84 -15.38 5.12
C GLY A 59 -6.19 -14.34 6.19
N SER A 60 -6.79 -14.81 7.28
CA SER A 60 -7.27 -13.95 8.38
C SER A 60 -6.15 -13.19 9.08
N GLU A 61 -4.99 -13.83 9.30
CA GLU A 61 -3.82 -13.19 9.92
C GLU A 61 -3.32 -12.01 9.08
N GLY A 62 -3.16 -12.19 7.77
CA GLY A 62 -2.76 -11.09 6.91
C GLY A 62 -3.86 -10.07 6.68
N ALA A 63 -5.14 -10.42 6.80
CA ALA A 63 -6.22 -9.42 6.78
C ALA A 63 -6.10 -8.41 7.93
N SER A 64 -5.78 -8.87 9.14
CA SER A 64 -5.50 -7.97 10.27
C SER A 64 -4.28 -7.09 10.02
N ARG A 65 -3.19 -7.66 9.48
CA ARG A 65 -1.99 -6.89 9.13
C ARG A 65 -2.28 -5.82 8.08
N ARG A 66 -3.03 -6.16 7.03
CA ARG A 66 -3.43 -5.18 5.99
C ARG A 66 -4.25 -4.03 6.55
N ARG A 67 -5.20 -4.30 7.45
CA ARG A 67 -5.97 -3.24 8.11
C ARG A 67 -5.05 -2.31 8.89
N LEU A 68 -4.11 -2.85 9.67
CA LEU A 68 -3.13 -2.04 10.40
C LEU A 68 -2.27 -1.18 9.48
N VAL A 69 -1.79 -1.73 8.36
CA VAL A 69 -0.99 -0.95 7.39
C VAL A 69 -1.84 0.15 6.74
N GLN A 70 -3.10 -0.15 6.41
CA GLN A 70 -4.03 0.84 5.85
C GLN A 70 -4.37 1.95 6.85
N GLU A 71 -4.68 1.60 8.10
CA GLU A 71 -4.94 2.55 9.18
C GLU A 71 -3.73 3.46 9.44
N ASN A 72 -2.51 2.91 9.48
CA ASN A 72 -1.29 3.70 9.60
C ASN A 72 -1.10 4.68 8.43
N LEU A 73 -1.50 4.31 7.21
CA LEU A 73 -1.45 5.21 6.06
C LEU A 73 -2.48 6.35 6.19
N GLU A 74 -3.69 6.04 6.64
CA GLU A 74 -4.74 7.02 6.90
C GLU A 74 -4.32 8.01 7.99
N LEU A 75 -3.75 7.53 9.10
CA LEU A 75 -3.18 8.39 10.15
C LEU A 75 -2.07 9.30 9.62
N ARG A 76 -1.17 8.78 8.78
CA ARG A 76 -0.11 9.60 8.15
C ARG A 76 -0.68 10.66 7.21
N ARG A 77 -1.75 10.35 6.47
CA ARG A 77 -2.44 11.31 5.61
C ARG A 77 -3.08 12.43 6.45
N GLN A 78 -3.74 12.08 7.55
CA GLN A 78 -4.33 13.04 8.49
C GLN A 78 -3.28 13.94 9.12
N LEU A 79 -2.17 13.37 9.61
CA LEU A 79 -1.08 14.14 10.19
C LEU A 79 -0.48 15.11 9.18
N LYS A 80 -0.34 14.69 7.92
CA LYS A 80 0.17 15.55 6.85
C LYS A 80 -0.77 16.74 6.58
N THR A 81 -2.08 16.51 6.57
CA THR A 81 -3.08 17.58 6.39
C THR A 81 -3.16 18.54 7.57
N GLU A 82 -2.84 18.08 8.79
CA GLU A 82 -2.83 18.91 10.00
C GLU A 82 -1.55 19.78 10.10
N THR A 83 -0.48 19.40 9.39
CA THR A 83 0.81 20.12 9.38
C THR A 83 1.00 21.11 8.23
N GLU A 84 0.05 21.24 7.30
CA GLU A 84 0.08 22.38 6.37
C GLU A 84 -0.51 23.60 7.09
N PRO A 85 0.26 24.69 7.31
CA PRO A 85 -0.33 25.91 7.82
C PRO A 85 -1.33 26.40 6.77
N THR A 86 -2.62 26.34 7.11
CA THR A 86 -3.66 27.12 6.45
C THR A 86 -3.15 28.54 6.37
N LYS A 87 -2.79 28.98 5.17
CA LYS A 87 -2.58 30.40 4.89
C LYS A 87 -3.96 31.04 5.05
N GLU A 88 -4.27 31.45 6.27
CA GLU A 88 -5.36 32.39 6.54
C GLU A 88 -5.02 33.66 5.77
N THR A 89 -5.57 33.79 4.57
CA THR A 89 -5.67 35.09 3.92
C THR A 89 -6.78 35.86 4.61
N ASN A 90 -6.52 36.29 5.86
CA ASN A 90 -7.18 37.46 6.41
C ASN A 90 -6.58 38.67 5.70
N TYR A 91 -7.16 39.05 4.56
CA TYR A 91 -7.06 40.43 4.11
C TYR A 91 -7.94 41.24 5.05
N GLU A 92 -7.33 41.68 6.15
CA GLU A 92 -7.83 42.76 6.97
C GLU A 92 -8.28 43.90 6.06
N SER A 93 -9.56 44.23 6.18
CA SER A 93 -10.08 45.51 5.75
C SER A 93 -9.34 46.59 6.54
N ALA A 94 -8.45 47.33 5.88
CA ALA A 94 -7.87 48.54 6.44
C ALA A 94 -7.62 49.55 5.30
N SER A 95 -8.45 50.60 5.32
CA SER A 95 -8.29 52.01 4.88
C SER A 95 -7.59 52.30 3.55
N ASP A 96 -8.12 53.17 2.69
CA ASP A 96 -8.58 54.55 2.96
C ASP A 96 -9.82 54.94 2.15
#